data_AF-A0A329LIS4-F1
#
_entry.id   AF-A0A329LIS4-F1
#
_cell.length_a   1.000
_cell.length_b   1.000
_cell.length_c   1.000
_cell.angle_alpha   90.00
_cell.angle_beta   90.00
_cell.angle_gamma   90.00
#
_symmetry.space_group_name_H-M   'P 1'
#
loop_
_entity.id
_entity.type
_entity.pdbx_description
1 polymer ?
#
loop_
_entity_poly.entity_id
_entity_poly.type
_entity_poly.pdbx_seq_one_letter_code
_entity_poly.pdbx_strand_id
1 'polypeptide(L)'
;MSGANDSAPVSDEKAADVTVTDEKAADVTVTDIAQDHEAHIQVVRGEPTEEELAALLAVLAAASGAPAEPREQEENLWGHPVDRLRYSSFSWQRVTLVERTHMRRR
;
A
#
# COMPACT_ATOMS: atom_id res chain seq x y z
N MET A 1 42.77 9.13 -29.22
CA MET A 1 42.15 10.34 -29.80
C MET A 1 40.64 10.25 -29.58
N SER A 2 40.03 11.39 -29.28
CA SER A 2 38.58 11.63 -29.02
C SER A 2 38.08 11.11 -27.66
N GLY A 3 37.77 11.92 -26.64
CA GLY A 3 37.57 13.37 -26.59
C GLY A 3 36.15 13.77 -27.00
N ALA A 4 35.28 14.02 -26.01
CA ALA A 4 34.24 15.07 -25.97
C ALA A 4 33.05 14.67 -25.08
N ASN A 5 32.81 15.47 -24.03
CA ASN A 5 31.53 15.88 -23.42
C ASN A 5 31.79 16.21 -21.94
N ASP A 6 32.39 17.37 -21.65
CA ASP A 6 31.70 18.62 -21.29
C ASP A 6 30.70 18.46 -20.14
N SER A 7 31.15 18.82 -18.94
CA SER A 7 30.30 19.12 -17.79
C SER A 7 30.71 20.49 -17.29
N ALA A 8 29.89 21.48 -17.62
CA ALA A 8 30.03 22.85 -17.17
C ALA A 8 28.62 23.37 -16.78
N PRO A 9 28.55 24.38 -15.89
CA PRO A 9 27.74 24.32 -14.68
C PRO A 9 26.61 25.36 -14.69
N VAL A 10 25.50 25.09 -13.99
CA VAL A 10 24.58 26.17 -13.57
C VAL A 10 23.88 25.78 -12.27
N SER A 11 24.47 26.18 -11.15
CA SER A 11 23.74 26.32 -9.90
C SER A 11 23.26 27.76 -9.85
N ASP A 12 21.97 27.98 -10.12
CA ASP A 12 21.32 29.23 -9.78
C ASP A 12 21.02 29.24 -8.28
N GLU A 13 21.62 30.21 -7.60
CA GLU A 13 21.24 30.63 -6.26
C GLU A 13 19.78 31.12 -6.27
N LYS A 14 18.96 30.62 -5.34
CA LYS A 14 17.90 31.45 -4.76
C LYS A 14 18.04 31.46 -3.25
N ALA A 15 18.34 32.65 -2.77
CA ALA A 15 18.58 33.01 -1.39
C ALA A 15 17.35 32.77 -0.48
N ALA A 16 17.68 32.25 0.70
CA ALA A 16 17.19 32.57 2.03
C ALA A 16 15.74 33.06 2.23
N ASP A 17 15.03 32.33 3.11
CA ASP A 17 14.46 32.96 4.30
C ASP A 17 14.57 31.99 5.49
N VAL A 18 15.01 32.53 6.64
CA VAL A 18 15.17 31.83 7.91
C VAL A 18 14.16 32.44 8.86
N THR A 19 13.29 31.65 9.49
CA THR A 19 12.86 31.96 10.86
C THR A 19 12.51 30.69 11.62
N VAL A 20 13.12 30.58 12.81
CA VAL A 20 12.88 29.58 13.84
C VAL A 20 11.61 29.93 14.59
N THR A 21 10.70 28.97 14.79
CA THR A 21 9.88 28.86 16.00
C THR A 21 9.63 27.39 16.29
N ASP A 22 10.24 26.94 17.39
CA ASP A 22 9.89 25.74 18.13
C ASP A 22 8.47 25.91 18.67
N GLU A 23 7.57 24.97 18.38
CA GLU A 23 6.58 24.49 19.35
C GLU A 23 5.83 23.25 18.81
N LYS A 24 6.13 22.14 19.49
CA LYS A 24 5.49 20.83 19.49
C LYS A 24 3.95 20.88 19.51
N ALA A 25 3.33 20.36 18.45
CA ALA A 25 2.15 19.51 18.52
C ALA A 25 2.08 18.65 17.25
N ALA A 26 1.95 17.34 17.43
CA ALA A 26 2.04 16.35 16.38
C ALA A 26 0.96 16.56 15.30
N ASP A 27 1.42 16.96 14.11
CA ASP A 27 0.67 16.81 12.87
C ASP A 27 0.56 15.31 12.58
N VAL A 28 -0.59 14.72 12.94
CA VAL A 28 -0.94 13.36 12.53
C VAL A 28 -1.30 13.46 11.06
N THR A 29 -0.27 13.42 10.22
CA THR A 29 -0.39 13.11 8.80
C THR A 29 -0.92 11.69 8.69
N VAL A 30 -2.25 11.58 8.65
CA VAL A 30 -2.93 10.40 8.14
C VAL A 30 -2.62 10.35 6.65
N THR A 31 -1.46 9.80 6.31
CA THR A 31 -1.15 9.34 4.95
C THR A 31 -1.94 8.07 4.70
N ASP A 32 -3.27 8.19 4.70
CA ASP A 32 -4.12 7.19 4.10
C ASP A 32 -3.90 7.30 2.60
N ILE A 33 -3.29 6.26 2.04
CA ILE A 33 -3.26 6.06 0.60
C ILE A 33 -4.73 5.87 0.22
N ALA A 34 -5.40 6.96 -0.16
CA ALA A 34 -6.74 6.93 -0.69
C ALA A 34 -6.69 6.05 -1.94
N GLN A 35 -6.94 4.76 -1.77
CA GLN A 35 -7.31 3.91 -2.86
C GLN A 35 -8.55 4.58 -3.47
N ASP A 36 -8.61 4.81 -4.77
CA ASP A 36 -9.81 5.33 -5.40
C ASP A 36 -10.88 4.22 -5.39
N HIS A 37 -11.52 3.98 -4.24
CA HIS A 37 -12.66 3.06 -4.16
C HIS A 37 -13.89 3.80 -4.65
N GLU A 38 -14.54 3.22 -5.66
CA GLU A 38 -15.81 3.70 -6.15
C GLU A 38 -16.81 3.82 -4.97
N ALA A 39 -17.66 4.85 -4.99
CA ALA A 39 -18.67 5.04 -3.96
C ALA A 39 -19.65 3.84 -3.97
N HIS A 40 -19.59 3.01 -2.93
CA HIS A 40 -20.40 1.79 -2.83
C HIS A 40 -21.87 2.06 -2.48
N ILE A 41 -22.20 3.27 -2.03
CA ILE A 41 -23.56 3.67 -1.64
C ILE A 41 -23.91 4.92 -2.45
N GLN A 42 -25.07 4.88 -3.13
CA GLN A 42 -25.54 5.96 -4.01
C GLN A 42 -26.96 6.39 -3.64
N VAL A 43 -27.20 7.71 -3.67
CA VAL A 43 -28.54 8.28 -3.50
C VAL A 43 -29.24 8.25 -4.87
N VAL A 44 -30.20 7.34 -5.03
CA VAL A 44 -30.93 7.18 -6.31
C VAL A 44 -32.03 8.23 -6.45
N ARG A 45 -32.59 8.73 -5.35
CA ARG A 45 -33.69 9.70 -5.34
C ARG A 45 -33.65 10.58 -4.09
N GLY A 46 -34.02 11.84 -4.28
CA GLY A 46 -34.13 12.84 -3.21
C GLY A 46 -32.90 13.74 -3.12
N GLU A 47 -33.02 14.81 -2.34
CA GLU A 47 -31.94 15.74 -2.01
C GLU A 47 -31.75 15.71 -0.49
N PRO A 48 -31.06 14.69 0.05
CA PRO A 48 -30.82 14.60 1.49
C PRO A 48 -29.92 15.75 1.95
N THR A 49 -30.17 16.25 3.15
CA THR A 49 -29.32 17.30 3.73
C THR A 49 -28.01 16.71 4.25
N GLU A 50 -27.00 17.55 4.42
CA GLU A 50 -25.70 17.12 4.97
C GLU A 50 -25.85 16.52 6.38
N GLU A 51 -26.79 17.03 7.17
CA GLU A 51 -27.09 16.53 8.52
C GLU A 51 -27.64 15.10 8.51
N GLU A 52 -28.52 14.78 7.55
CA GLU A 52 -29.09 13.44 7.40
C GLU A 52 -28.03 12.43 6.93
N LEU A 53 -27.16 12.85 6.01
CA LEU A 53 -26.04 12.02 5.56
C LEU A 53 -25.07 11.75 6.72
N ALA A 54 -24.74 12.75 7.52
CA ALA A 54 -23.87 12.60 8.69
C ALA A 54 -24.48 11.64 9.72
N ALA A 55 -25.79 11.77 10.00
CA ALA A 55 -26.49 10.86 10.90
C ALA A 55 -26.47 9.41 10.39
N LEU A 56 -26.69 9.21 9.09
CA LEU A 56 -26.63 7.88 8.47
C LEU A 56 -25.22 7.27 8.54
N LEU A 57 -24.19 8.05 8.21
CA LEU A 57 -22.80 7.61 8.30
C LEU A 57 -22.40 7.27 9.74
N ALA A 58 -22.85 8.06 10.72
CA ALA A 58 -22.59 7.78 12.14
C ALA A 58 -23.20 6.45 12.58
N VAL A 59 -24.45 6.16 12.17
CA VAL A 59 -25.09 4.88 12.46
C VAL A 59 -24.39 3.72 11.75
N LEU A 60 -24.02 3.89 10.48
CA LEU A 60 -23.30 2.86 9.73
C LEU A 60 -21.93 2.58 10.33
N ALA A 61 -21.20 3.62 10.73
CA ALA A 61 -19.90 3.48 11.40
C ALA A 61 -20.02 2.80 12.76
N ALA A 62 -21.07 3.12 13.54
CA ALA A 62 -21.33 2.47 14.82
C ALA A 62 -21.76 1.00 14.67
N ALA A 63 -22.48 0.67 13.59
CA ALA A 63 -22.90 -0.69 13.27
C ALA A 63 -21.78 -1.52 12.62
N SER A 64 -20.88 -0.88 11.88
CA SER A 64 -19.68 -1.54 11.36
C SER A 64 -18.79 -1.91 12.53
N GLY A 65 -18.52 -3.20 12.70
CA GLY A 65 -17.56 -3.65 13.70
C GLY A 65 -16.18 -3.03 13.47
N ALA A 66 -15.37 -2.98 14.53
CA ALA A 66 -13.96 -2.61 14.40
C ALA A 66 -13.33 -3.41 13.26
N PRO A 67 -12.49 -2.79 12.39
CA PRO A 67 -11.76 -3.55 11.39
C PRO A 67 -11.03 -4.65 12.14
N ALA A 68 -11.26 -5.90 11.73
CA ALA A 68 -10.52 -7.01 12.28
C ALA A 68 -9.03 -6.63 12.17
N GLU A 69 -8.28 -6.77 13.26
CA GLU A 69 -6.82 -6.62 13.21
C GLU A 69 -6.33 -7.35 11.96
N PRO A 70 -5.42 -6.77 11.16
CA PRO A 70 -4.96 -7.40 9.94
C PRO A 70 -4.47 -8.79 10.31
N ARG A 71 -5.31 -9.80 10.05
CA ARG A 71 -5.02 -11.17 10.43
C ARG A 71 -3.73 -11.51 9.72
N GLU A 72 -2.84 -12.21 10.42
CA GLU A 72 -1.69 -12.80 9.77
C GLU A 72 -2.18 -13.49 8.50
N GLN A 73 -1.65 -13.07 7.36
CA GLN A 73 -2.12 -13.56 6.08
C GLN A 73 -2.02 -15.07 6.11
N GLU A 74 -3.17 -15.75 5.95
CA GLU A 74 -3.20 -17.20 5.90
C GLU A 74 -2.17 -17.67 4.88
N GLU A 75 -1.29 -18.56 5.30
CA GLU A 75 -0.14 -18.93 4.51
C GLU A 75 -0.59 -19.60 3.20
N ASN A 76 -0.60 -18.83 2.10
CA ASN A 76 -1.07 -19.32 0.82
C ASN A 76 -0.07 -20.35 0.26
N LEU A 77 -0.42 -21.64 0.37
CA LEU A 77 0.34 -22.75 -0.19
C LEU A 77 0.18 -22.88 -1.70
N TRP A 78 -0.74 -22.14 -2.31
CA TRP A 78 -1.09 -22.25 -3.72
C TRP A 78 -0.40 -21.16 -4.53
N GLY A 79 0.09 -21.53 -5.72
CA GLY A 79 0.64 -20.56 -6.67
C GLY A 79 2.09 -20.18 -6.41
N HIS A 80 2.83 -20.96 -5.62
CA HIS A 80 4.28 -20.79 -5.50
C HIS A 80 4.94 -20.92 -6.89
N PRO A 81 5.94 -20.08 -7.23
CA PRO A 81 6.60 -20.16 -8.54
C PRO A 81 7.21 -21.54 -8.80
N VAL A 82 7.58 -22.29 -7.74
CA VAL A 82 8.10 -23.67 -7.87
C VAL A 82 7.13 -24.61 -8.59
N ASP A 83 5.83 -24.40 -8.41
CA ASP A 83 4.79 -25.27 -8.98
C ASP A 83 4.64 -25.06 -10.49
N ARG A 84 5.08 -23.90 -10.99
CA ARG A 84 5.02 -23.54 -12.41
C ARG A 84 6.21 -24.07 -13.22
N LEU A 85 7.29 -24.54 -12.58
CA LEU A 85 8.44 -25.06 -13.32
C LEU A 85 8.12 -26.41 -13.97
N ARG A 86 8.46 -26.55 -15.24
CA ARG A 86 8.26 -27.78 -16.03
C ARG A 86 9.50 -28.68 -16.03
N TYR A 87 10.06 -28.93 -14.85
CA TYR A 87 11.10 -29.95 -14.71
C TYR A 87 10.48 -31.36 -14.79
N SER A 88 11.26 -32.32 -15.29
CA SER A 88 10.97 -33.75 -15.15
C SER A 88 10.71 -34.10 -13.69
N SER A 89 9.78 -35.03 -13.44
CA SER A 89 9.34 -35.45 -12.11
C SER A 89 10.48 -35.92 -11.20
N PHE A 90 11.58 -36.42 -11.78
CA PHE A 90 12.76 -36.93 -11.07
C PHE A 90 13.91 -35.92 -10.99
N SER A 91 13.69 -34.66 -11.42
CA SER A 91 14.72 -33.64 -11.31
C SER A 91 14.96 -33.28 -9.85
N TRP A 92 16.21 -33.48 -9.40
CA TRP A 92 16.62 -33.10 -8.06
C TRP A 92 16.46 -31.60 -7.78
N GLN A 93 16.55 -30.75 -8.81
CA GLN A 93 16.26 -29.31 -8.69
C GLN A 93 14.80 -29.05 -8.31
N ARG A 94 13.84 -29.81 -8.85
CA ARG A 94 12.42 -29.69 -8.50
C ARG A 94 12.17 -30.18 -7.07
N VAL A 95 12.73 -31.33 -6.71
CA VAL A 95 12.58 -31.94 -5.38
C VAL A 95 13.09 -31.00 -4.29
N THR A 96 14.28 -30.45 -4.48
CA THR A 96 14.88 -29.53 -3.50
C THR A 96 14.14 -28.21 -3.36
N LEU A 97 13.66 -27.62 -4.46
CA LEU A 97 12.88 -26.39 -4.41
C LEU A 97 11.54 -26.61 -3.71
N VAL A 98 10.82 -27.69 -4.04
CA VAL A 98 9.54 -28.07 -3.40
C VAL A 98 9.73 -28.33 -1.91
N GLU A 99 10.76 -29.08 -1.52
CA GLU A 99 11.06 -29.36 -0.11
C GLU A 99 11.34 -28.06 0.67
N ARG A 100 12.08 -27.12 0.08
CA ARG A 100 12.38 -25.83 0.73
C ARG A 100 11.18 -24.89 0.82
N THR A 101 10.28 -24.87 -0.17
CA THR A 101 9.15 -23.94 -0.18
C THR A 101 7.94 -24.50 0.57
N HIS A 102 7.68 -25.80 0.46
CA HIS A 102 6.47 -26.42 1.00
C HIS A 102 6.71 -27.20 2.29
N MET A 103 7.86 -27.86 2.46
CA MET A 103 8.11 -28.74 3.61
C MET A 103 8.91 -28.08 4.74
N ARG A 104 9.79 -27.12 4.42
CA ARG A 104 10.45 -26.29 5.44
C ARG A 104 9.57 -25.12 5.85
N ARG A 105 8.46 -25.39 6.52
CA ARG A 105 7.75 -24.38 7.32
C ARG A 105 8.24 -24.40 8.76
N ARG A 106 8.24 -23.22 9.39
CA ARG A 106 8.74 -22.93 10.74
C ARG A 106 7.89 -23.59 11.83
#